data_AF-A0A2E5B8K0-F1
#
_entry.id   AF-A0A2E5B8K0-F1
#
_cell.length_a   1.000
_cell.length_b   1.000
_cell.length_c   1.000
_cell.angle_alpha   90.00
_cell.angle_beta   90.00
_cell.angle_gamma   90.00
#
_symmetry.space_group_name_H-M   'P 1'
#
loop_
_entity.id
_entity.type
_entity.pdbx_description
1 polymer ?
#
loop_
_entity_poly.entity_id
_entity_poly.type
_entity_poly.pdbx_seq_one_letter_code
_entity_poly.pdbx_strand_id
1 'polypeptide(L)'
;MDKKKDDVVQSFLTALDHGYRESFLMYAENTYSVYEIWLYASVLGYEGGFNVLEQWIQTNYPKLNRRQLLLAEIVKLESDIDFLRQQVHADLVKPDAAATRIAHLSKELRGHVVEVDKITKGTDRRGLVLAGADKVMRELRSIFKENEDVTNALELAYESVWAMLIDEK
;
A
#
# COMPACT_ATOMS: atom_id res chain seq x y z
N MET A 1 23.51 -13.66 4.95
CA MET A 1 22.32 -14.06 4.18
C MET A 1 21.67 -12.75 3.77
N ASP A 2 21.82 -12.22 2.56
CA ASP A 2 20.95 -12.59 1.43
C ASP A 2 21.44 -12.06 0.06
N LYS A 3 22.76 -12.03 -0.20
CA LYS A 3 23.35 -11.47 -1.45
C LYS A 3 22.75 -12.02 -2.77
N LYS A 4 22.17 -13.23 -2.76
CA LYS A 4 21.54 -13.85 -3.94
C LYS A 4 20.22 -13.21 -4.37
N LYS A 5 19.53 -12.46 -3.50
CA LYS A 5 18.22 -11.85 -3.83
C LYS A 5 18.35 -10.50 -4.52
N ASP A 6 19.33 -9.69 -4.11
CA ASP A 6 19.66 -8.44 -4.79
C ASP A 6 20.08 -8.67 -6.25
N ASP A 7 20.76 -9.79 -6.52
CA ASP A 7 21.19 -10.16 -7.87
C ASP A 7 20.03 -10.25 -8.88
N VAL A 8 18.82 -10.63 -8.46
CA VAL A 8 17.66 -10.77 -9.35
C VAL A 8 17.12 -9.40 -9.78
N VAL A 9 17.00 -8.46 -8.84
CA VAL A 9 16.54 -7.10 -9.15
C VAL A 9 17.59 -6.37 -9.98
N GLN A 10 18.87 -6.53 -9.66
CA GLN A 10 19.95 -5.93 -10.44
C GLN A 10 20.03 -6.52 -11.86
N SER A 11 19.82 -7.82 -12.02
CA SER A 11 19.75 -8.45 -13.34
C SER A 11 18.58 -7.92 -14.16
N PHE A 12 17.40 -7.77 -13.54
CA PHE A 12 16.24 -7.14 -14.16
C PHE A 12 16.55 -5.71 -14.60
N LEU A 13 17.07 -4.86 -13.71
CA LEU A 13 17.42 -3.48 -14.05
C LEU A 13 18.42 -3.43 -15.19
N THR A 14 19.42 -4.32 -15.18
CA THR A 14 20.46 -4.38 -16.21
C THR A 14 19.92 -4.81 -17.57
N ALA A 15 18.90 -5.67 -17.61
CA ALA A 15 18.24 -6.13 -18.83
C ALA A 15 17.34 -5.07 -19.48
N LEU A 16 16.85 -4.09 -18.71
CA LEU A 16 16.08 -2.97 -19.26
C LEU A 16 16.98 -2.02 -20.05
N ASP A 17 16.39 -1.42 -21.09
CA ASP A 17 16.99 -0.28 -21.78
C ASP A 17 17.09 0.94 -20.85
N HIS A 18 17.85 1.95 -21.26
CA HIS A 18 18.07 3.14 -20.43
C HIS A 18 16.75 3.87 -20.10
N GLY A 19 15.82 3.94 -21.06
CA GLY A 19 14.56 4.67 -20.91
C GLY A 19 13.59 4.01 -19.92
N TYR A 20 13.36 2.70 -20.05
CA TYR A 20 12.50 1.96 -19.12
C TYR A 20 13.14 1.83 -17.74
N ARG A 21 14.47 1.71 -17.65
CA ARG A 21 15.18 1.69 -16.36
C ARG A 21 14.98 2.98 -15.58
N GLU A 22 15.24 4.13 -16.21
CA GLU A 22 15.09 5.44 -15.55
C GLU A 22 13.63 5.68 -15.14
N SER A 23 12.69 5.37 -16.02
CA SER A 23 11.24 5.45 -15.74
C SER A 23 10.83 4.57 -14.55
N PHE A 24 11.35 3.34 -14.48
CA PHE A 24 11.11 2.42 -13.37
C PHE A 24 11.66 2.95 -12.04
N LEU A 25 12.90 3.44 -12.01
CA LEU A 25 13.51 3.98 -10.79
C LEU A 25 12.76 5.21 -10.30
N MET A 26 12.41 6.14 -11.19
CA MET A 26 11.59 7.29 -10.84
C MET A 26 10.21 6.90 -10.30
N TYR A 27 9.56 5.90 -10.92
CA TYR A 27 8.27 5.40 -10.46
C TYR A 27 8.38 4.76 -9.07
N ALA A 28 9.41 3.93 -8.86
CA ALA A 28 9.68 3.28 -7.58
C ALA A 28 10.00 4.30 -6.49
N GLU A 29 10.65 5.43 -6.80
CA GLU A 29 10.94 6.51 -5.87
C GLU A 29 9.69 7.32 -5.45
N ASN A 30 8.77 7.56 -6.38
CA ASN A 30 7.61 8.42 -6.11
C ASN A 30 6.37 7.65 -5.60
N THR A 31 6.33 6.33 -5.82
CA THR A 31 5.19 5.48 -5.46
C THR A 31 5.36 4.88 -4.07
N TYR A 32 4.30 4.91 -3.26
CA TYR A 32 4.30 4.34 -1.90
C TYR A 32 3.81 2.88 -1.85
N SER A 33 3.01 2.46 -2.83
CA SER A 33 2.51 1.11 -2.93
C SER A 33 3.59 0.20 -3.54
N VAL A 34 4.22 -0.64 -2.70
CA VAL A 34 5.19 -1.66 -3.15
C VAL A 34 4.57 -2.58 -4.20
N TYR A 35 3.27 -2.81 -4.09
CA TYR A 35 2.50 -3.60 -5.01
C TYR A 35 2.33 -2.98 -6.39
N GLU A 36 2.07 -1.67 -6.48
CA GLU A 36 2.06 -0.95 -7.77
C GLU A 36 3.44 -1.02 -8.43
N ILE A 37 4.51 -0.86 -7.63
CA ILE A 37 5.88 -0.98 -8.12
C ILE A 37 6.16 -2.40 -8.63
N TRP A 38 5.67 -3.43 -7.94
CA TRP A 38 5.81 -4.82 -8.38
C TRP A 38 5.01 -5.16 -9.63
N LEU A 39 3.79 -4.64 -9.77
CA LEU A 39 3.01 -4.78 -10.98
C LEU A 39 3.71 -4.10 -12.16
N TYR A 40 4.22 -2.88 -11.96
CA TYR A 40 4.96 -2.19 -13.00
C TYR A 40 6.25 -2.93 -13.38
N ALA A 41 7.00 -3.42 -12.40
CA ALA A 41 8.16 -4.28 -12.64
C ALA A 41 7.77 -5.53 -13.44
N SER A 42 6.64 -6.16 -13.10
CA SER A 42 6.14 -7.36 -13.79
C SER A 42 5.79 -7.08 -15.26
N VAL A 43 5.22 -5.91 -15.58
CA VAL A 43 4.97 -5.49 -16.98
C VAL A 43 6.28 -5.31 -17.74
N LEU A 44 7.33 -4.85 -17.07
CA LEU A 44 8.67 -4.68 -17.64
C LEU A 44 9.47 -6.00 -17.73
N GLY A 45 8.88 -7.14 -17.36
CA GLY A 45 9.53 -8.46 -17.44
C GLY A 45 10.26 -8.89 -16.16
N TYR A 46 9.93 -8.33 -14.99
CA TYR A 46 10.45 -8.83 -13.73
C TYR A 46 9.88 -10.21 -13.39
N GLU A 47 10.74 -11.22 -13.31
CA GLU A 47 10.38 -12.61 -12.99
C GLU A 47 10.60 -12.97 -11.50
N GLY A 48 11.17 -12.05 -10.72
CA GLY A 48 11.45 -12.29 -9.31
C GLY A 48 10.18 -12.27 -8.43
N GLY A 49 10.31 -12.83 -7.23
CA GLY A 49 9.21 -12.81 -6.25
C GLY A 49 8.93 -11.41 -5.71
N PHE A 50 7.68 -11.17 -5.30
CA PHE A 50 7.25 -9.91 -4.66
C PHE A 50 8.15 -9.53 -3.48
N ASN A 51 8.40 -10.48 -2.56
CA ASN A 51 9.21 -10.25 -1.36
C ASN A 51 10.64 -9.78 -1.67
N VAL A 52 11.20 -10.19 -2.81
CA VAL A 52 12.55 -9.79 -3.24
C VAL A 52 12.54 -8.32 -3.67
N LEU A 53 11.55 -7.92 -4.45
CA LEU A 53 11.40 -6.54 -4.88
C LEU A 53 11.01 -5.63 -3.71
N GLU A 54 10.15 -6.09 -2.81
CA GLU A 54 9.77 -5.37 -1.58
C GLU A 54 11.01 -5.05 -0.74
N GLN A 55 11.87 -6.03 -0.47
CA GLN A 55 13.10 -5.82 0.29
C GLN A 55 14.03 -4.82 -0.40
N TRP A 56 14.16 -4.93 -1.73
CA TRP A 56 14.97 -4.00 -2.51
C TRP A 56 14.40 -2.57 -2.44
N ILE A 57 13.08 -2.39 -2.58
CA ILE A 57 12.42 -1.07 -2.46
C ILE A 57 12.59 -0.50 -1.06
N GLN A 58 12.40 -1.29 0.00
CA GLN A 58 12.55 -0.84 1.38
C GLN A 58 14.00 -0.41 1.69
N THR A 59 14.98 -1.04 1.05
CA THR A 59 16.41 -0.73 1.24
C THR A 59 16.85 0.50 0.43
N ASN A 60 16.42 0.61 -0.84
CA ASN A 60 16.87 1.67 -1.75
C ASN A 60 16.01 2.94 -1.67
N TYR A 61 14.73 2.79 -1.35
CA TYR A 61 13.76 3.88 -1.27
C TYR A 61 12.97 3.80 0.05
N PRO A 62 13.59 4.11 1.19
CA PRO A 62 12.92 4.08 2.48
C PRO A 62 11.72 5.03 2.47
N LYS A 63 10.51 4.46 2.44
CA LYS A 63 9.27 5.22 2.40
C LYS A 63 8.85 5.62 3.81
N LEU A 64 8.31 6.82 3.93
CA LEU A 64 7.69 7.25 5.18
C LEU A 64 6.48 6.36 5.49
N ASN A 65 6.52 5.69 6.65
CA ASN A 65 5.36 4.94 7.13
C ASN A 65 4.33 5.91 7.72
N ARG A 66 3.47 6.46 6.85
CA ARG A 66 2.42 7.43 7.21
C ARG A 66 1.50 6.91 8.32
N ARG A 67 1.17 5.61 8.29
CA ARG A 67 0.37 4.96 9.33
C ARG A 67 1.07 5.03 10.69
N GLN A 68 2.36 4.66 10.73
CA GLN A 68 3.14 4.68 11.96
C GLN A 68 3.31 6.10 12.51
N LEU A 69 3.51 7.09 11.62
CA LEU A 69 3.58 8.49 12.02
C LEU A 69 2.27 8.94 12.67
N LEU A 70 1.12 8.70 12.01
CA LEU A 70 -0.19 9.06 12.55
C LEU A 70 -0.52 8.32 13.85
N LEU A 71 -0.15 7.04 13.97
CA LEU A 71 -0.29 6.30 15.24
C LEU A 71 0.53 6.93 16.37
N ALA A 72 1.76 7.38 16.07
CA ALA A 72 2.58 8.08 17.06
C ALA A 72 1.98 9.45 17.43
N GLU A 73 1.38 10.16 16.49
CA GLU A 73 0.68 11.43 16.75
C GLU A 73 -0.59 11.24 17.58
N ILE A 74 -1.36 10.17 17.35
CA ILE A 74 -2.54 9.82 18.16
C ILE A 74 -2.16 9.68 19.64
N VAL A 75 -1.09 8.94 19.94
CA VAL A 75 -0.59 8.75 21.32
C VAL A 75 -0.16 10.08 21.94
N LYS A 76 0.52 10.94 21.18
CA LYS A 76 0.93 12.26 21.66
C LYS A 76 -0.28 13.15 21.95
N LEU A 77 -1.26 13.20 21.04
CA LEU A 77 -2.47 13.98 21.20
C LEU A 77 -3.31 13.51 22.39
N GLU A 78 -3.41 12.20 22.62
CA GLU A 78 -4.05 11.64 23.82
C GLU A 78 -3.34 12.12 25.09
N SER A 79 -2.01 12.01 25.14
CA SER A 79 -1.20 12.49 26.26
C SER A 79 -1.34 13.99 26.49
N ASP A 80 -1.40 14.81 25.43
CA ASP A 80 -1.57 16.26 25.53
C ASP A 80 -2.94 16.63 26.09
N ILE A 81 -4.00 15.92 25.68
CA ILE A 81 -5.35 16.09 26.21
C ILE A 81 -5.38 15.75 27.70
N ASP A 82 -4.80 14.63 28.10
CA ASP A 82 -4.79 14.19 29.49
C ASP A 82 -3.95 15.10 30.38
N PHE A 83 -2.81 15.56 29.89
CA PHE A 83 -1.99 16.54 30.58
C PHE A 83 -2.75 17.86 30.80
N LEU A 84 -3.50 18.34 29.80
CA LEU A 84 -4.31 19.54 29.95
C LEU A 84 -5.47 19.35 30.94
N ARG A 85 -6.09 18.17 30.97
CA ARG A 85 -7.11 17.82 31.99
C ARG A 85 -6.52 17.81 33.40
N GLN A 86 -5.32 17.26 33.57
CA GLN A 86 -4.62 17.25 34.86
C GLN A 86 -4.31 18.68 35.34
N GLN A 87 -3.87 19.57 34.46
CA GLN A 87 -3.65 20.98 34.80
C GLN A 87 -4.93 21.69 35.25
N VAL A 88 -6.09 21.35 34.67
CA VAL A 88 -7.39 21.87 35.11
C VAL A 88 -7.74 21.33 36.50
N HIS A 89 -7.54 20.02 36.74
CA HIS A 89 -7.78 19.42 38.05
C HIS A 89 -6.86 19.96 39.16
N ALA A 90 -5.66 20.40 38.80
CA ALA A 90 -4.70 21.02 39.71
C ALA A 90 -4.92 22.53 39.90
N ASP A 91 -6.02 23.09 39.39
CA ASP A 91 -6.34 24.53 39.41
C ASP A 91 -5.26 25.43 38.77
N LEU A 92 -4.38 24.87 37.95
CA LEU A 92 -3.34 25.61 37.21
C LEU A 92 -3.90 26.32 35.98
N VAL A 93 -4.98 25.78 35.40
CA VAL A 93 -5.67 26.31 34.22
C VAL A 93 -7.17 26.37 34.50
N LYS A 94 -7.80 27.51 34.17
CA LYS A 94 -9.24 27.67 34.31
C LYS A 94 -10.00 26.72 33.37
N PRO A 95 -11.08 26.06 33.82
CA PRO A 95 -11.87 25.12 33.00
C PRO A 95 -12.35 25.72 31.67
N ASP A 96 -12.83 26.97 31.68
CA ASP A 96 -13.30 27.68 30.48
C ASP A 96 -12.17 27.85 29.44
N ALA A 97 -10.98 28.25 29.90
CA ALA A 97 -9.80 28.42 29.05
C ALA A 97 -9.30 27.08 28.46
N ALA A 98 -9.47 25.97 29.18
CA ALA A 98 -9.08 24.64 28.72
C ALA A 98 -10.12 24.00 27.78
N ALA A 99 -11.42 24.28 27.98
CA ALA A 99 -12.51 23.63 27.25
C ALA A 99 -12.33 23.74 25.72
N THR A 100 -12.04 24.94 25.22
CA THR A 100 -11.83 25.17 23.78
C THR A 100 -10.62 24.41 23.23
N ARG A 101 -9.52 24.33 24.00
CA ARG A 101 -8.30 23.61 23.58
C ARG A 101 -8.51 22.10 23.60
N ILE A 102 -9.15 21.57 24.64
CA ILE A 102 -9.50 20.14 24.73
C ILE A 102 -10.42 19.76 23.57
N ALA A 103 -11.43 20.59 23.25
CA ALA A 103 -12.33 20.34 22.13
C ALA A 103 -11.58 20.31 20.78
N HIS A 104 -10.65 21.23 20.57
CA HIS A 104 -9.80 21.25 19.36
C HIS A 104 -8.93 20.00 19.25
N LEU A 105 -8.15 19.68 20.29
CA LEU A 105 -7.27 18.49 20.31
C LEU A 105 -8.06 17.19 20.12
N SER A 106 -9.24 17.09 20.75
CA SER A 106 -10.12 15.92 20.60
C SER A 106 -10.67 15.78 19.18
N LYS A 107 -10.85 16.88 18.44
CA LYS A 107 -11.27 16.86 17.04
C LYS A 107 -10.13 16.35 16.15
N GLU A 108 -8.91 16.85 16.34
CA GLU A 108 -7.72 16.40 15.61
C GLU A 108 -7.43 14.92 15.87
N LEU A 109 -7.50 14.48 17.13
CA LEU A 109 -7.35 13.06 17.52
C LEU A 109 -8.32 12.15 16.75
N ARG A 110 -9.61 12.52 16.70
CA ARG A 110 -10.61 11.77 15.91
C ARG A 110 -10.29 11.79 14.42
N GLY A 111 -9.81 12.92 13.89
CA GLY A 111 -9.37 13.04 12.50
C GLY A 111 -8.25 12.06 12.16
N HIS A 112 -7.22 12.00 13.01
CA HIS A 112 -6.07 11.10 12.84
C HIS A 112 -6.50 9.64 12.93
N VAL A 113 -7.38 9.27 13.87
CA VAL A 113 -7.93 7.91 13.98
C VAL A 113 -8.66 7.50 12.71
N VAL A 114 -9.54 8.37 12.19
CA VAL A 114 -10.27 8.11 10.93
C VAL A 114 -9.31 7.95 9.75
N GLU A 115 -8.24 8.74 9.70
CA GLU A 115 -7.26 8.66 8.62
C GLU A 115 -6.41 7.39 8.70
N VAL A 116 -6.01 6.96 9.91
CA VAL A 116 -5.34 5.67 10.12
C VAL A 116 -6.23 4.51 9.70
N ASP A 117 -7.52 4.55 10.03
CA ASP A 117 -8.49 3.53 9.59
C ASP A 117 -8.61 3.48 8.07
N LYS A 118 -8.66 4.64 7.41
CA LYS A 118 -8.68 4.71 5.94
C LYS A 118 -7.41 4.16 5.33
N ILE A 119 -6.23 4.51 5.84
CA ILE A 119 -4.95 3.99 5.34
C ILE A 119 -4.88 2.47 5.53
N THR A 120 -5.36 1.98 6.68
CA THR A 120 -5.37 0.55 6.99
C THR A 120 -6.33 -0.22 6.09
N LYS A 121 -7.49 0.34 5.77
CA LYS A 121 -8.47 -0.24 4.83
C LYS A 121 -8.07 -0.03 3.36
N GLY A 122 -7.32 1.03 3.08
CA GLY A 122 -6.92 1.49 1.75
C GLY A 122 -5.59 0.92 1.25
N THR A 123 -5.00 -0.05 1.96
CA THR A 123 -3.95 -0.88 1.36
C THR A 123 -4.68 -1.88 0.47
N ASP A 124 -4.75 -1.54 -0.82
CA ASP A 124 -5.70 -2.04 -1.82
C ASP A 124 -5.61 -3.56 -2.09
N ARG A 125 -6.08 -4.35 -1.11
CA ARG A 125 -6.21 -5.80 -1.20
C ARG A 125 -7.04 -6.19 -2.42
N ARG A 126 -8.07 -5.41 -2.73
CA ARG A 126 -8.96 -5.67 -3.85
C ARG A 126 -8.25 -5.42 -5.18
N GLY A 127 -7.70 -4.23 -5.42
CA GLY A 127 -6.97 -3.93 -6.65
C GLY A 127 -5.78 -4.87 -6.86
N LEU A 128 -5.19 -5.39 -5.79
CA LEU A 128 -4.18 -6.43 -5.87
C LEU A 128 -4.69 -7.80 -6.28
N VAL A 129 -5.78 -8.23 -5.68
CA VAL A 129 -6.46 -9.48 -6.04
C VAL A 129 -6.91 -9.41 -7.50
N LEU A 130 -7.46 -8.26 -7.92
CA LEU A 130 -7.88 -8.01 -9.30
C LEU A 130 -6.68 -8.02 -10.27
N ALA A 131 -5.60 -7.30 -9.98
CA ALA A 131 -4.40 -7.33 -10.82
C ALA A 131 -3.74 -8.72 -10.90
N GLY A 132 -3.78 -9.49 -9.82
CA GLY A 132 -3.35 -10.89 -9.79
C GLY A 132 -4.24 -11.79 -10.65
N ALA A 133 -5.56 -11.61 -10.57
CA ALA A 133 -6.54 -12.33 -11.37
C ALA A 133 -6.35 -12.05 -12.88
N ASP A 134 -6.13 -10.78 -13.26
CA ASP A 134 -5.84 -10.38 -14.65
C ASP A 134 -4.56 -11.04 -15.18
N LYS A 135 -3.53 -11.19 -14.33
CA LYS A 135 -2.29 -11.89 -14.71
C LYS A 135 -2.55 -13.38 -14.95
N VAL A 136 -3.22 -14.06 -14.02
CA VAL A 136 -3.57 -15.49 -14.15
C VAL A 136 -4.41 -15.72 -15.40
N MET A 137 -5.38 -14.86 -15.68
CA MET A 137 -6.24 -15.00 -16.85
C MET A 137 -5.47 -14.86 -18.16
N ARG A 138 -4.50 -13.94 -18.25
CA ARG A 138 -3.62 -13.81 -19.42
C ARG A 138 -2.78 -15.07 -19.67
N GLU A 139 -2.23 -15.66 -18.62
CA GLU A 139 -1.46 -16.92 -18.74
C GLU A 139 -2.35 -18.09 -19.18
N LEU A 140 -3.56 -18.20 -18.62
CA LEU A 140 -4.54 -19.21 -19.01
C LEU A 140 -4.93 -19.08 -20.49
N ARG A 141 -5.21 -17.86 -20.98
CA ARG A 141 -5.46 -17.62 -22.40
C ARG A 141 -4.29 -18.05 -23.28
N SER A 142 -3.06 -17.80 -22.84
CA SER A 142 -1.85 -18.20 -23.57
C SER A 142 -1.72 -19.73 -23.69
N ILE A 143 -1.98 -20.45 -22.59
CA ILE A 143 -1.92 -21.92 -22.53
C ILE A 143 -3.00 -22.56 -23.42
N PHE A 144 -4.22 -22.02 -23.39
CA PHE A 144 -5.37 -22.60 -24.08
C PHE A 144 -5.68 -21.94 -25.43
N LYS A 145 -4.76 -21.14 -25.99
CA LYS A 145 -4.97 -20.34 -27.20
C LYS A 145 -5.47 -21.11 -28.43
N GLU A 146 -5.21 -22.42 -28.50
CA GLU A 146 -5.60 -23.29 -29.62
C GLU A 146 -6.96 -23.99 -29.39
N ASN A 147 -7.57 -23.76 -28.22
CA ASN A 147 -8.87 -24.32 -27.84
C ASN A 147 -9.84 -23.18 -27.52
N GLU A 148 -10.61 -22.76 -28.54
CA GLU A 148 -11.57 -21.67 -28.43
C GLU A 148 -12.68 -21.97 -27.42
N ASP A 149 -13.16 -23.22 -27.34
CA ASP A 149 -14.23 -23.61 -26.42
C ASP A 149 -13.81 -23.45 -24.95
N VAL A 150 -12.59 -23.87 -24.61
CA VAL A 150 -12.01 -23.71 -23.27
C VAL A 150 -11.76 -22.23 -22.96
N THR A 151 -11.24 -21.47 -23.92
CA THR A 151 -10.96 -20.04 -23.72
C THR A 151 -12.24 -19.26 -23.44
N ASN A 152 -13.30 -19.49 -24.22
CA ASN A 152 -14.60 -18.83 -24.03
C ASN A 152 -15.23 -19.19 -22.67
N ALA A 153 -15.14 -20.45 -22.24
CA ALA A 153 -15.63 -20.86 -20.93
C ALA A 153 -14.87 -20.19 -19.78
N LEU A 154 -13.54 -20.04 -19.91
CA LEU A 154 -12.70 -19.36 -18.93
C LEU A 154 -13.02 -17.87 -18.84
N GLU A 155 -13.33 -17.18 -19.95
CA GLU A 155 -13.76 -15.77 -19.91
C GLU A 155 -15.02 -15.56 -19.10
N LEU A 156 -16.05 -16.37 -19.37
CA LEU A 156 -17.33 -16.23 -18.69
C LEU A 156 -17.21 -16.51 -17.19
N ALA A 157 -16.38 -17.50 -16.82
CA ALA A 157 -16.05 -17.78 -15.42
C ALA A 157 -15.25 -16.63 -14.78
N TYR A 158 -14.28 -16.07 -15.51
CA TYR A 158 -13.47 -14.95 -15.09
C TYR A 158 -14.30 -13.70 -14.80
N GLU A 159 -15.15 -13.29 -15.74
CA GLU A 159 -16.06 -12.14 -15.58
C GLU A 159 -17.00 -12.33 -14.39
N SER A 160 -17.50 -13.55 -14.18
CA SER A 160 -18.37 -13.88 -13.05
C SER A 160 -17.64 -13.75 -11.71
N VAL A 161 -16.42 -14.28 -11.60
CA VAL A 161 -15.59 -14.16 -10.39
C VAL A 161 -15.17 -12.72 -10.14
N TRP A 162 -14.82 -12.00 -11.20
CA TRP A 162 -14.46 -10.58 -11.15
C TRP A 162 -15.60 -9.73 -10.58
N ALA A 163 -16.83 -9.94 -11.05
CA ALA A 163 -18.01 -9.26 -10.54
C ALA A 163 -18.24 -9.54 -9.04
N MET A 164 -18.10 -10.80 -8.61
CA MET A 164 -18.22 -11.18 -7.20
C MET A 164 -17.18 -10.49 -6.31
N LEU A 165 -15.93 -10.41 -6.77
CA LEU A 165 -14.83 -9.75 -6.02
C LEU A 165 -15.00 -8.23 -5.92
N ILE A 166 -15.64 -7.60 -6.91
CA ILE A 166 -15.99 -6.17 -6.87
C ILE A 166 -17.16 -5.88 -5.90
N ASP A 167 -18.07 -6.83 -5.72
CA ASP A 167 -19.24 -6.64 -4.84
C ASP A 167 -18.97 -7.03 -3.37
N GLU A 168 -17.85 -7.70 -3.09
CA GLU A 168 -17.49 -8.20 -1.76
C GLU A 168 -17.04 -7.06 -0.80
N LYS A 169 -17.97 -6.54 0.02
CA LYS A 169 -17.76 -5.40 0.94
C LYS A 169 -16.65 -5.56 1.97
#